data_AF-A0A528TPE9-F1
#
_entry.id   AF-A0A528TPE9-F1
#
_cell.length_a   1.000
_cell.length_b   1.000
_cell.length_c   1.000
_cell.angle_alpha   90.00
_cell.angle_beta   90.00
_cell.angle_gamma   90.00
#
_symmetry.space_group_name_H-M   'P 1'
#
loop_
_entity.id
_entity.type
_entity.pdbx_description
1 polymer ?
#
loop_
_entity_poly.entity_id
_entity_poly.type
_entity_poly.pdbx_seq_one_letter_code
_entity_poly.pdbx_strand_id
1 'polypeptide(L)'
;ELFQQIKVRPVENYPQLLRQSLAAVRPQSAKGAPTIAVLTPGSYNSAYFEHAFLADQMGVQLVEGQDLRVVDGHVTMRTTEGYKQIDVLYRRVDDAFLDPLTFRPDSALGVPGIMDVYRAGNITIANAPGTGIADDKAIYSYMPEIVEFYTGRKAILGNIPTWRCSEPDSLKYV
;
A
#
# COMPACT_ATOMS: atom_id res chain seq x y z
N GLU A 1 -34.72 6.32 -16.26
CA GLU A 1 -35.08 7.75 -16.10
C GLU A 1 -34.44 8.44 -14.89
N LEU A 2 -34.35 7.84 -13.69
CA LEU A 2 -33.76 8.47 -12.49
C LEU A 2 -32.32 9.03 -12.66
N PHE A 3 -31.41 8.26 -13.27
CA PHE A 3 -30.02 8.69 -13.52
C PHE A 3 -29.88 9.76 -14.61
N GLN A 4 -30.91 10.00 -15.43
CA GLN A 4 -30.91 11.10 -16.39
C GLN A 4 -31.39 12.42 -15.75
N GLN A 5 -32.14 12.34 -14.65
CA GLN A 5 -32.64 13.50 -13.91
C GLN A 5 -31.66 14.00 -12.84
N ILE A 6 -30.79 13.12 -12.33
CA ILE A 6 -29.79 13.44 -11.31
C ILE A 6 -28.39 13.33 -11.94
N LYS A 7 -27.61 14.42 -11.87
CA LYS A 7 -26.22 14.47 -12.35
C LYS A 7 -25.27 13.75 -11.38
N VAL A 8 -25.36 12.42 -11.34
CA VAL A 8 -24.45 11.58 -10.54
C VAL A 8 -23.04 11.67 -11.11
N ARG A 9 -22.04 11.87 -10.24
CA ARG A 9 -20.63 11.86 -10.66
C ARG A 9 -20.16 10.42 -10.88
N PRO A 10 -19.45 10.13 -11.98
CA PRO A 10 -18.86 8.81 -12.22
C PRO A 10 -17.75 8.51 -11.21
N VAL A 11 -17.55 7.23 -10.92
CA VAL A 11 -16.51 6.70 -10.00
C VAL A 11 -15.67 5.59 -10.62
N GLU A 12 -16.04 5.14 -11.83
CA GLU A 12 -15.40 4.07 -12.58
C GLU A 12 -13.95 4.38 -12.99
N ASN A 13 -13.52 5.64 -12.92
CA ASN A 13 -12.16 6.06 -13.24
C ASN A 13 -11.14 5.86 -12.10
N TYR A 14 -11.59 5.39 -10.92
CA TYR A 14 -10.72 5.19 -9.76
C TYR A 14 -9.49 4.31 -10.05
N PRO A 15 -9.58 3.13 -10.71
CA PRO A 15 -8.42 2.31 -10.99
C PRO A 15 -7.37 3.04 -11.84
N GLN A 16 -7.79 3.82 -12.84
CA GLN A 16 -6.89 4.59 -13.68
C GLN A 16 -6.19 5.71 -12.90
N LEU A 17 -6.92 6.39 -12.00
CA LEU A 17 -6.34 7.40 -11.11
C LEU A 17 -5.34 6.78 -10.11
N LEU A 18 -5.65 5.59 -9.60
CA LEU A 18 -4.73 4.83 -8.75
C LEU A 18 -3.46 4.45 -9.51
N ARG A 19 -3.58 3.90 -10.73
CA ARG A 19 -2.42 3.59 -11.59
C ARG A 19 -1.56 4.82 -11.85
N GLN A 20 -2.17 5.98 -12.13
CA GLN A 20 -1.45 7.24 -12.33
C GLN A 20 -0.70 7.66 -11.06
N SER A 21 -1.33 7.54 -9.90
CA SER A 21 -0.72 7.85 -8.60
C SER A 21 0.46 6.93 -8.31
N LEU A 22 0.31 5.62 -8.56
CA LEU A 22 1.39 4.64 -8.44
C LEU A 22 2.54 4.93 -9.42
N ALA A 23 2.25 5.30 -10.66
CA ALA A 23 3.27 5.68 -11.64
C ALA A 23 4.04 6.94 -11.24
N ALA A 24 3.37 7.89 -10.57
CA ALA A 24 3.97 9.15 -10.13
C ALA A 24 5.02 8.95 -9.02
N VAL A 25 4.95 7.87 -8.25
CA VAL A 25 5.90 7.53 -7.18
C VAL A 25 6.97 6.55 -7.63
N ARG A 26 7.24 6.42 -8.94
CA ARG A 26 8.30 5.54 -9.44
C ARG A 26 9.67 5.87 -8.82
N PRO A 27 10.52 4.87 -8.54
CA PRO A 27 11.88 5.12 -8.09
C PRO A 27 12.71 5.82 -9.17
N GLN A 28 13.79 6.50 -8.77
CA GLN A 28 14.69 7.18 -9.71
C GLN A 28 15.42 6.20 -10.65
N SER A 29 15.58 4.94 -10.24
CA SER A 29 16.16 3.86 -11.04
C SER A 29 15.29 3.46 -12.24
N ALA A 30 13.99 3.80 -12.24
CA ALA A 30 13.06 3.40 -13.29
C ALA A 30 13.37 4.11 -14.63
N LYS A 31 13.63 3.33 -15.67
CA LYS A 31 13.89 3.84 -17.03
C LYS A 31 12.59 3.90 -17.82
N GLY A 32 12.10 5.12 -18.07
CA GLY A 32 10.88 5.32 -18.85
C GLY A 32 9.60 5.03 -18.06
N ALA A 33 8.57 4.49 -18.72
CA ALA A 33 7.30 4.19 -18.06
C ALA A 33 7.49 3.07 -17.01
N PRO A 34 7.09 3.28 -15.74
CA PRO A 34 7.35 2.30 -14.69
C PRO A 34 6.50 1.04 -14.88
N THR A 35 7.11 -0.11 -14.62
CA THR A 35 6.38 -1.37 -14.50
C THR A 35 5.75 -1.44 -13.11
N ILE A 36 4.42 -1.53 -13.08
CA ILE A 36 3.59 -1.59 -11.88
C ILE A 36 3.02 -3.01 -11.76
N ALA A 37 3.00 -3.56 -10.55
CA ALA A 37 2.34 -4.83 -10.25
C ALA A 37 1.59 -4.77 -8.90
N VAL A 38 0.59 -5.63 -8.71
CA VAL A 38 -0.13 -5.83 -7.45
C VAL A 38 0.36 -7.11 -6.79
N LEU A 39 0.99 -7.02 -5.62
CA LEU A 39 1.38 -8.18 -4.83
C LEU A 39 0.19 -8.66 -3.99
N THR A 40 -0.21 -9.91 -4.17
CA THR A 40 -1.32 -10.54 -3.44
C THR A 40 -0.82 -11.72 -2.60
N PRO A 41 -1.43 -12.00 -1.42
CA PRO A 41 -1.16 -13.22 -0.65
C PRO A 41 -1.81 -14.49 -1.25
N GLY A 42 -2.53 -14.36 -2.38
CA GLY A 42 -3.17 -15.46 -3.09
C GLY A 42 -4.65 -15.65 -2.76
N SER A 43 -5.24 -16.68 -3.36
CA SER A 43 -6.70 -16.91 -3.44
C SER A 43 -7.39 -17.20 -2.11
N TYR A 44 -6.63 -17.60 -1.09
CA TYR A 44 -7.16 -17.87 0.26
C TYR A 44 -7.39 -16.62 1.11
N ASN A 45 -7.03 -15.44 0.61
CA ASN A 45 -7.33 -14.17 1.26
C ASN A 45 -8.74 -13.68 0.91
N SER A 46 -9.49 -13.22 1.90
CA SER A 46 -10.88 -12.76 1.73
C SER A 46 -11.04 -11.60 0.75
N ALA A 47 -10.00 -10.75 0.59
CA ALA A 47 -9.98 -9.62 -0.32
C ALA A 47 -9.37 -9.95 -1.70
N TYR A 48 -9.02 -11.21 -1.98
CA TYR A 48 -8.36 -11.61 -3.23
C TYR A 48 -9.12 -11.14 -4.49
N PHE A 49 -10.45 -11.22 -4.48
CA PHE A 49 -11.28 -10.73 -5.58
C PHE A 49 -11.01 -9.25 -5.88
N GLU A 50 -10.91 -8.41 -4.85
CA GLU A 50 -10.61 -6.99 -5.01
C GLU A 50 -9.21 -6.78 -5.59
N HIS A 51 -8.21 -7.58 -5.17
CA HIS A 51 -6.84 -7.48 -5.67
C HIS A 51 -6.79 -7.77 -7.17
N ALA A 52 -7.43 -8.88 -7.59
CA ALA A 52 -7.51 -9.28 -8.98
C ALA A 52 -8.30 -8.28 -9.83
N PHE A 53 -9.44 -7.81 -9.31
CA PHE A 53 -10.25 -6.79 -9.96
C PHE A 53 -9.48 -5.48 -10.18
N LEU A 54 -8.80 -4.97 -9.15
CA LEU A 54 -8.00 -3.75 -9.27
C LEU A 54 -6.82 -3.93 -10.23
N ALA A 55 -6.12 -5.07 -10.19
CA ALA A 55 -5.02 -5.34 -11.11
C ALA A 55 -5.50 -5.35 -12.58
N ASP A 56 -6.62 -6.02 -12.84
CA ASP A 56 -7.24 -6.09 -14.17
C ASP A 56 -7.71 -4.71 -14.66
N GLN A 57 -8.47 -3.96 -13.84
CA GLN A 57 -8.96 -2.63 -14.21
C GLN A 57 -7.85 -1.60 -14.37
N MET A 58 -6.74 -1.76 -13.64
CA MET A 58 -5.53 -0.97 -13.86
C MET A 58 -4.73 -1.43 -15.08
N GLY A 59 -4.94 -2.64 -15.60
CA GLY A 59 -4.11 -3.24 -16.64
C GLY A 59 -2.66 -3.48 -16.19
N VAL A 60 -2.49 -3.97 -14.96
CA VAL A 60 -1.19 -4.31 -14.36
C VAL A 60 -1.17 -5.80 -13.98
N GLN A 61 0.01 -6.33 -13.70
CA GLN A 61 0.15 -7.74 -13.33
C GLN A 61 -0.29 -7.97 -11.88
N LEU A 62 -1.05 -9.04 -11.66
CA LEU A 62 -1.29 -9.60 -10.32
C LEU A 62 -0.23 -10.67 -10.08
N VAL A 63 0.53 -10.55 -9.00
CA VAL A 63 1.68 -11.42 -8.71
C VAL A 63 1.64 -11.91 -7.27
N GLU A 64 2.12 -13.12 -7.04
CA GLU A 64 2.40 -13.65 -5.71
C GLU A 64 3.90 -13.60 -5.40
N GLY A 65 4.30 -13.74 -4.13
CA GLY A 65 5.71 -13.69 -3.73
C GLY A 65 6.60 -14.66 -4.51
N GLN A 66 6.08 -15.84 -4.85
CA GLN A 66 6.79 -16.88 -5.61
C GLN A 66 7.06 -16.52 -7.08
N ASP A 67 6.31 -15.57 -7.65
CA ASP A 67 6.51 -15.08 -9.01
C ASP A 67 7.66 -14.06 -9.10
N LEU A 68 8.11 -13.57 -7.94
CA LEU A 68 9.06 -12.48 -7.80
C LEU A 68 10.41 -12.97 -7.27
N ARG A 69 11.48 -12.33 -7.73
CA ARG A 69 12.85 -12.54 -7.23
C ARG A 69 13.64 -11.24 -7.24
N VAL A 70 14.56 -11.12 -6.29
CA VAL A 70 15.59 -10.08 -6.32
C VAL A 70 16.72 -10.54 -7.24
N VAL A 71 17.00 -9.77 -8.29
CA VAL A 71 18.07 -10.01 -9.27
C VAL A 71 18.81 -8.69 -9.46
N ASP A 72 20.13 -8.71 -9.29
CA ASP A 72 21.01 -7.53 -9.46
C ASP A 72 20.49 -6.26 -8.74
N GLY A 73 20.01 -6.44 -7.51
CA GLY A 73 19.51 -5.34 -6.68
C GLY A 73 18.17 -4.76 -7.12
N HIS A 74 17.39 -5.46 -7.94
CA HIS A 74 16.06 -5.07 -8.39
C HIS A 74 15.05 -6.21 -8.17
N VAL A 75 13.78 -5.87 -7.92
CA VAL A 75 12.70 -6.87 -7.93
C VAL A 75 12.31 -7.15 -9.36
N THR A 76 12.24 -8.43 -9.71
CA THR A 76 11.88 -8.89 -11.04
C THR A 76 10.77 -9.94 -10.95
N MET A 77 9.87 -9.92 -11.93
CA MET A 77 8.82 -10.90 -12.12
C MET A 77 9.24 -11.92 -13.18
N ARG A 78 8.99 -13.20 -12.92
CA ARG A 78 9.22 -14.27 -13.90
C ARG A 78 8.18 -14.21 -15.02
N THR A 79 8.63 -14.14 -16.27
CA THR A 79 7.78 -14.27 -17.47
C THR A 79 8.29 -15.39 -18.36
N THR A 80 7.55 -15.73 -19.41
CA THR A 80 7.98 -16.71 -20.42
C THR A 80 9.20 -16.26 -21.22
N GLU A 81 9.42 -14.95 -21.34
CA GLU A 81 10.54 -14.35 -22.08
C GLU A 81 11.76 -14.05 -21.19
N GLY A 82 11.64 -14.31 -19.87
CA GLY A 82 12.67 -14.02 -18.89
C GLY A 82 12.16 -13.14 -17.75
N TYR A 83 13.09 -12.60 -16.98
CA TYR A 83 12.76 -11.75 -15.83
C TYR A 83 12.49 -10.31 -16.28
N LYS A 84 11.36 -9.76 -15.84
CA LYS A 84 10.97 -8.37 -16.09
C LYS A 84 11.02 -7.59 -14.79
N GLN A 85 11.77 -6.50 -14.76
CA GLN A 85 11.86 -5.62 -13.59
C GLN A 85 10.49 -5.01 -13.24
N ILE A 86 10.21 -4.93 -11.94
CA ILE A 86 9.10 -4.17 -11.36
C ILE A 86 9.67 -2.95 -10.67
N ASP A 87 9.11 -1.78 -10.97
CA ASP A 87 9.54 -0.50 -10.38
C ASP A 87 8.63 -0.08 -9.21
N VAL A 88 7.34 -0.40 -9.30
CA VAL A 88 6.35 -0.07 -8.27
C VAL A 88 5.51 -1.29 -7.93
N LEU A 89 5.48 -1.66 -6.66
CA LEU A 89 4.71 -2.78 -6.15
C LEU A 89 3.58 -2.27 -5.26
N TYR A 90 2.34 -2.37 -5.74
CA TYR A 90 1.15 -2.14 -4.93
C TYR A 90 0.90 -3.39 -4.08
N ARG A 91 1.31 -3.36 -2.82
CA ARG A 91 1.22 -4.50 -1.91
C ARG A 91 -0.16 -4.61 -1.27
N ARG A 92 -0.67 -5.84 -1.25
CA ARG A 92 -1.86 -6.27 -0.50
C ARG A 92 -1.51 -7.35 0.54
N VAL A 93 -0.27 -7.29 1.01
CA VAL A 93 0.35 -8.17 2.00
C VAL A 93 0.87 -7.29 3.14
N ASP A 94 0.60 -7.69 4.38
CA ASP A 94 1.05 -6.96 5.57
C ASP A 94 2.58 -6.98 5.72
N ASP A 95 3.12 -5.96 6.41
CA ASP A 95 4.56 -5.72 6.55
C ASP A 95 5.29 -6.97 7.08
N ALA A 96 4.72 -7.61 8.10
CA ALA A 96 5.29 -8.76 8.76
C ALA A 96 5.55 -9.94 7.81
N PHE A 97 4.81 -10.04 6.71
CA PHE A 97 4.91 -11.12 5.74
C PHE A 97 5.67 -10.74 4.46
N LEU A 98 6.06 -9.47 4.31
CA LEU A 98 6.60 -8.93 3.06
C LEU A 98 8.01 -9.41 2.73
N ASP A 99 8.85 -9.65 3.73
CA ASP A 99 10.24 -10.09 3.56
C ASP A 99 10.65 -11.04 4.70
N PRO A 100 10.85 -12.35 4.42
CA PRO A 100 11.26 -13.30 5.45
C PRO A 100 12.69 -13.08 5.98
N LEU A 101 13.53 -12.32 5.28
CA LEU A 101 14.88 -11.99 5.77
C LEU A 101 14.89 -10.83 6.77
N THR A 102 13.83 -10.00 6.77
CA THR A 102 13.72 -8.81 7.61
C THR A 102 12.66 -8.96 8.71
N PHE A 103 11.54 -9.62 8.40
CA PHE A 103 10.37 -9.73 9.28
C PHE A 103 10.16 -11.17 9.75
N ARG A 104 9.03 -11.79 9.38
CA ARG A 104 8.70 -13.16 9.78
C ARG A 104 9.45 -14.18 8.90
N PRO A 105 10.39 -14.96 9.46
CA PRO A 105 11.19 -15.91 8.68
C PRO A 105 10.36 -17.09 8.14
N ASP A 106 9.18 -17.35 8.73
CA ASP A 106 8.24 -18.38 8.29
C ASP A 106 7.28 -17.89 7.19
N SER A 107 7.37 -16.63 6.75
CA SER A 107 6.52 -16.10 5.69
C SER A 107 6.84 -16.72 4.33
N ALA A 108 5.80 -17.21 3.65
CA ALA A 108 5.84 -17.66 2.26
C ALA A 108 5.15 -16.68 1.28
N LEU A 109 4.63 -15.55 1.78
CA LEU A 109 3.82 -14.60 0.98
C LEU A 109 4.66 -13.48 0.35
N GLY A 110 5.80 -13.18 0.98
CA GLY A 110 6.67 -12.07 0.61
C GLY A 110 7.74 -12.43 -0.41
N VAL A 111 8.70 -11.51 -0.56
CA VAL A 111 9.84 -11.66 -1.46
C VAL A 111 11.12 -11.51 -0.63
N PRO A 112 11.95 -12.57 -0.50
CA PRO A 112 13.20 -12.49 0.25
C PRO A 112 14.11 -11.36 -0.24
N GLY A 113 14.51 -10.46 0.66
CA GLY A 113 15.44 -9.36 0.39
C GLY A 113 14.81 -8.13 -0.27
N ILE A 114 13.48 -8.07 -0.42
CA ILE A 114 12.80 -6.90 -0.99
C ILE A 114 13.00 -5.64 -0.15
N MET A 115 13.19 -5.75 1.17
CA MET A 115 13.42 -4.58 2.02
C MET A 115 14.78 -3.92 1.75
N ASP A 116 15.80 -4.69 1.36
CA ASP A 116 17.09 -4.13 0.97
C ASP A 116 16.99 -3.38 -0.36
N VAL A 117 16.21 -3.91 -1.32
CA VAL A 117 15.92 -3.23 -2.59
C VAL A 117 15.14 -1.93 -2.36
N TYR A 118 14.15 -1.96 -1.47
CA TYR A 118 13.37 -0.79 -1.08
C TYR A 118 14.23 0.28 -0.41
N ARG A 119 15.08 -0.11 0.55
CA ARG A 119 16.00 0.81 1.24
C ARG A 119 17.07 1.39 0.32
N ALA A 120 17.49 0.64 -0.70
CA ALA A 120 18.39 1.13 -1.75
C ALA A 120 17.70 2.09 -2.74
N GLY A 121 16.38 2.26 -2.66
CA GLY A 121 15.61 3.14 -3.56
C GLY A 121 15.38 2.57 -4.95
N ASN A 122 15.56 1.25 -5.12
CA ASN A 122 15.43 0.57 -6.42
C ASN A 122 14.02 0.06 -6.72
N ILE A 123 13.10 0.16 -5.74
CA ILE A 123 11.68 -0.14 -5.87
C ILE A 123 10.86 0.80 -5.00
N THR A 124 9.66 1.15 -5.45
CA THR A 124 8.64 1.76 -4.59
C THR A 124 7.62 0.72 -4.15
N ILE A 125 7.37 0.63 -2.85
CA ILE A 125 6.32 -0.23 -2.28
C ILE A 125 5.18 0.66 -1.81
N ALA A 126 3.98 0.40 -2.31
CA ALA A 126 2.77 1.15 -2.00
C ALA A 126 1.71 0.25 -1.35
N ASN A 127 1.19 0.53 -0.16
CA ASN A 127 1.65 1.58 0.77
C ASN A 127 3.03 1.25 1.34
N ALA A 128 3.77 2.28 1.77
CA ALA A 128 5.10 2.10 2.34
C ALA A 128 5.07 1.16 3.57
N PRO A 129 6.10 0.35 3.80
CA PRO A 129 6.28 -0.34 5.07
C PRO A 129 6.37 0.68 6.23
N GLY A 130 5.69 0.40 7.34
CA GLY A 130 5.68 1.22 8.56
C GLY A 130 4.49 2.17 8.70
N THR A 131 3.59 2.26 7.72
CA THR A 131 2.43 3.20 7.80
C THR A 131 1.46 2.88 8.93
N GLY A 132 1.50 1.66 9.48
CA GLY A 132 0.61 1.23 10.56
C GLY A 132 0.67 2.10 11.83
N ILE A 133 1.81 2.76 12.11
CA ILE A 133 1.91 3.69 13.25
C ILE A 133 0.96 4.88 13.11
N ALA A 134 0.70 5.36 11.89
CA ALA A 134 -0.12 6.54 11.66
C ALA A 134 -1.62 6.29 11.86
N ASP A 135 -2.06 5.03 11.75
CA ASP A 135 -3.46 4.59 11.94
C ASP A 135 -3.66 3.79 13.23
N ASP A 136 -2.68 3.83 14.13
CA ASP A 136 -2.81 3.20 15.44
C ASP A 136 -3.88 3.92 16.28
N LYS A 137 -4.65 3.15 17.05
CA LYS A 137 -5.77 3.68 17.86
C LYS A 137 -5.31 4.68 18.92
N ALA A 138 -4.10 4.54 19.45
CA ALA A 138 -3.56 5.52 20.39
C ALA A 138 -3.23 6.83 19.66
N ILE A 139 -2.63 6.73 18.46
CA ILE A 139 -2.27 7.89 17.63
C ILE A 139 -3.51 8.63 17.12
N TYR A 140 -4.60 7.91 16.80
CA TYR A 140 -5.88 8.50 16.39
C TYR A 140 -6.35 9.63 17.34
N SER A 141 -6.17 9.46 18.65
CA SER A 141 -6.59 10.46 19.65
C SER A 141 -5.85 11.81 19.56
N TYR A 142 -4.72 11.85 18.85
CA TYR A 142 -3.90 13.06 18.63
C TYR A 142 -4.07 13.66 17.22
N MET A 143 -4.98 13.12 16.40
CA MET A 143 -5.12 13.53 15.00
C MET A 143 -5.41 15.04 14.83
N PRO A 144 -6.27 15.69 15.64
CA PRO A 144 -6.47 17.13 15.57
C PRO A 144 -5.19 17.94 15.77
N GLU A 145 -4.39 17.58 16.78
CA GLU A 145 -3.14 18.24 17.12
C GLU A 145 -2.07 17.98 16.06
N ILE A 146 -2.02 16.77 15.51
CA ILE A 146 -1.14 16.42 14.38
C ILE A 146 -1.46 17.30 13.16
N VAL A 147 -2.74 17.44 12.79
CA VAL A 147 -3.15 18.27 11.66
C VAL A 147 -2.78 19.74 11.91
N GLU A 148 -3.04 20.26 13.10
CA GLU A 148 -2.71 21.64 13.45
C GLU A 148 -1.19 21.89 13.44
N PHE A 149 -0.41 20.96 13.97
CA PHE A 149 1.05 21.04 13.99
C PHE A 149 1.65 21.09 12.56
N TYR A 150 1.23 20.20 11.65
CA TYR A 150 1.82 20.14 10.31
C TYR A 150 1.24 21.17 9.33
N THR A 151 0.01 21.62 9.51
CA THR A 151 -0.66 22.52 8.56
C THR A 151 -0.81 23.97 9.06
N GLY A 152 -0.62 24.20 10.36
CA GLY A 152 -0.88 25.48 11.02
C GLY A 152 -2.39 25.84 11.09
N ARG A 153 -3.28 24.89 10.78
CA ARG A 153 -4.73 25.12 10.73
C ARG A 153 -5.44 24.04 11.54
N LYS A 154 -6.56 24.43 12.16
CA LYS A 154 -7.43 23.47 12.85
C LYS A 154 -7.96 22.43 11.86
N ALA A 155 -8.09 21.19 12.34
CA ALA A 155 -8.71 20.11 11.59
C ALA A 155 -10.14 20.48 11.15
N ILE A 156 -10.42 20.33 9.86
CA ILE A 156 -11.76 20.61 9.30
C ILE A 156 -12.76 19.53 9.73
N LEU A 157 -12.30 18.26 9.75
CA LEU A 157 -13.08 17.14 10.24
C LEU A 157 -12.82 16.98 11.74
N GLY A 158 -13.89 17.02 12.53
CA GLY A 158 -13.82 16.75 13.96
C GLY A 158 -13.54 15.28 14.24
N ASN A 159 -12.71 15.02 15.24
CA ASN A 159 -12.41 13.66 15.68
C ASN A 159 -13.43 13.19 16.72
N ILE A 160 -13.69 11.89 16.79
CA ILE A 160 -14.55 11.32 17.82
C ILE A 160 -13.75 11.27 19.13
N PRO A 161 -14.31 11.77 20.26
CA PRO A 161 -13.64 11.69 21.55
C PRO A 161 -13.24 10.26 21.89
N THR A 162 -11.94 10.05 22.12
CA THR A 162 -11.37 8.74 22.42
C THR A 162 -10.51 8.86 23.67
N TRP A 163 -10.86 8.08 24.70
CA TRP A 163 -10.23 8.15 26.02
C TRP A 163 -8.97 7.29 26.05
N ARG A 164 -7.83 7.92 26.41
CA ARG A 164 -6.55 7.23 26.54
C ARG A 164 -6.41 6.62 27.93
N CYS A 165 -6.63 5.33 28.06
CA CYS A 165 -6.52 4.64 29.36
C CYS A 165 -5.12 4.67 30.00
N SER A 166 -4.08 5.07 29.26
CA SER A 166 -2.75 5.32 29.81
C SER A 166 -2.66 6.62 30.63
N GLU A 167 -3.61 7.54 30.46
CA GLU A 167 -3.70 8.77 31.23
C GLU A 167 -4.64 8.58 32.43
N PRO A 168 -4.18 8.84 33.67
CA PRO A 168 -4.98 8.57 34.87
C PRO A 168 -6.36 9.25 34.89
N ASP A 169 -6.48 10.45 34.32
CA ASP A 169 -7.75 11.18 34.32
C ASP A 169 -8.73 10.65 33.27
N SER A 170 -8.24 10.33 32.07
CA SER A 170 -9.02 9.65 31.03
C SER A 170 -9.48 8.26 31.47
N LEU A 171 -8.63 7.52 32.21
CA LEU A 171 -8.95 6.20 32.73
C LEU A 171 -10.12 6.21 33.73
N LYS A 172 -10.28 7.27 34.53
CA LYS A 172 -11.40 7.37 35.50
C LYS A 172 -12.78 7.42 34.84
N TYR A 173 -12.84 7.76 33.56
CA TYR A 173 -14.09 7.86 32.80
C TYR A 173 -14.58 6.51 32.25
N VAL A 174 -13.67 5.54 32.06
CA VAL A 174 -13.94 4.21 31.46
C VAL A 174 -14.19 3.18 32.55
#